data_AF-A0A167RTU9-F1
#
_entry.id   AF-A0A167RTU9-F1
#
_cell.length_a   1.000
_cell.length_b   1.000
_cell.length_c   1.000
_cell.angle_alpha   90.00
_cell.angle_beta   90.00
_cell.angle_gamma   90.00
#
_symmetry.space_group_name_H-M   'P 1'
#
loop_
_entity.id
_entity.type
_entity.pdbx_description
1 polymer ?
#
loop_
_entity_poly.entity_id
_entity_poly.type
_entity_poly.pdbx_seq_one_letter_code
_entity_poly.pdbx_strand_id
1 'polypeptide(L)'
;MALPPTSTAVRLHPGKLADIRVEELPTPSITHPDDAIVKVLKAGLCGSDLHAYRGLEPFDAPYICGHELVGEIVALGSSFGAAGAEDRPALYSKLRIGDKVVSPFTCSCEECHFCRIGFPSRCVHSLLFGSPYLAGAQAQYARIPKAGGTLFLLPPELPKDLPEESFMLCGDILPTGYFAAIQALGHPNVAPIIKGESYPAVIGSIVPNVVGLQEGARVLKEDRKLSVAIVGLGPVGICALVALLDILTHNAVPEYTVYAIDPVPARRAKAEAILKKMTPAEAAHVVVLDIDAAKAAVKADTEKGVDAVLEIVGNDSAIVLAYELMRPFGVISSVGVHTSPQFPLNGDALYTKNVAASFGRCPVRAMFPLAVDLLVRRRDVLGGVGGEEALVERVIPLSEAVNGYEKFDSREWGKVPPRPPSSSAVSPSDAAQVNNLTPLARLLIRAPSPPSSHFPSPAASYLLNHAHAKSTHPRRLPAPVFLTLSSSPSTTERIYEPLARSRYTRASVLEGTARLIALTLTTPALR
;
A
#
# COMPACT_ATOMS: atom_id res chain seq x y z
N MET A 1 -3.22 -24.32 -26.41
CA MET A 1 -2.35 -25.49 -26.13
C MET A 1 -2.87 -26.17 -24.88
N ALA A 2 -2.92 -27.49 -24.80
CA ALA A 2 -3.32 -28.15 -23.55
C ALA A 2 -2.25 -27.89 -22.47
N LEU A 3 -2.68 -27.61 -21.24
CA LEU A 3 -1.77 -27.44 -20.12
C LEU A 3 -1.06 -28.78 -19.81
N PRO A 4 0.20 -28.77 -19.34
CA PRO A 4 0.86 -30.00 -18.91
C PRO A 4 0.09 -30.63 -17.73
N PRO A 5 0.09 -31.96 -17.57
CA PRO A 5 -0.63 -32.61 -16.47
C PRO A 5 -0.08 -32.22 -15.09
N THR A 6 1.22 -31.97 -15.01
CA THR A 6 1.94 -31.56 -13.80
C THR A 6 2.77 -30.30 -14.05
N SER A 7 3.08 -29.60 -12.97
CA SER A 7 3.89 -28.40 -12.97
C SER A 7 4.65 -28.22 -11.65
N THR A 8 5.80 -27.57 -11.70
CA THR A 8 6.65 -27.32 -10.55
C THR A 8 6.15 -26.14 -9.71
N ALA A 9 6.17 -26.29 -8.40
CA ALA A 9 5.82 -25.24 -7.44
C ALA A 9 6.67 -25.30 -6.16
N VAL A 10 6.80 -24.16 -5.49
CA VAL A 10 7.37 -24.05 -4.15
C VAL A 10 6.27 -24.29 -3.14
N ARG A 11 6.46 -25.27 -2.26
CA ARG A 11 5.46 -25.69 -1.29
C ARG A 11 6.02 -25.64 0.12
N LEU A 12 5.24 -25.07 1.03
CA LEU A 12 5.53 -25.09 2.46
C LEU A 12 4.80 -26.25 3.11
N HIS A 13 5.50 -27.02 3.94
CA HIS A 13 4.96 -28.14 4.71
C HIS A 13 4.97 -27.82 6.22
N PRO A 14 3.93 -28.25 6.95
CA PRO A 14 3.82 -27.96 8.38
C PRO A 14 4.90 -28.70 9.18
N GLY A 15 5.43 -28.07 10.22
CA GLY A 15 6.50 -28.61 11.06
C GLY A 15 6.98 -27.63 12.14
N LYS A 16 7.86 -28.07 13.06
CA LYS A 16 8.44 -27.20 14.12
C LYS A 16 9.30 -26.05 13.54
N LEU A 17 9.88 -26.27 12.38
CA LEU A 17 10.40 -25.27 11.44
C LEU A 17 9.74 -25.59 10.10
N ALA A 18 9.36 -24.58 9.33
CA ALA A 18 8.65 -24.86 8.09
C ALA A 18 9.58 -25.52 7.08
N ASP A 19 9.09 -26.62 6.50
CA ASP A 19 9.80 -27.42 5.53
C ASP A 19 9.41 -26.93 4.14
N ILE A 20 10.32 -26.23 3.46
CA ILE A 20 10.08 -25.67 2.14
C ILE A 20 10.72 -26.52 1.06
N ARG A 21 9.94 -26.85 0.01
CA ARG A 21 10.36 -27.76 -1.05
C ARG A 21 9.97 -27.23 -2.41
N VAL A 22 10.73 -27.61 -3.43
CA VAL A 22 10.33 -27.47 -4.83
C VAL A 22 9.80 -28.84 -5.27
N GLU A 23 8.52 -28.90 -5.63
CA GLU A 23 7.80 -30.15 -5.91
C GLU A 23 7.09 -30.09 -7.26
N GLU A 24 6.92 -31.24 -7.89
CA GLU A 24 6.05 -31.42 -9.05
C GLU A 24 4.63 -31.79 -8.58
N LEU A 25 3.65 -30.99 -8.97
CA LEU A 25 2.26 -31.08 -8.53
C LEU A 25 1.31 -31.09 -9.73
N PRO A 26 0.06 -31.55 -9.60
CA PRO A 26 -0.94 -31.38 -10.66
C PRO A 26 -1.06 -29.91 -11.07
N THR A 27 -1.02 -29.63 -12.38
CA THR A 27 -1.23 -28.27 -12.88
C THR A 27 -2.64 -27.80 -12.51
N PRO A 28 -2.80 -26.55 -12.00
CA PRO A 28 -4.12 -26.05 -11.62
C PRO A 28 -5.08 -26.04 -12.81
N SER A 29 -6.34 -26.41 -12.53
CA SER A 29 -7.44 -26.37 -13.48
C SER A 29 -8.44 -25.26 -13.12
N ILE A 30 -9.28 -24.89 -14.08
CA ILE A 30 -10.43 -24.02 -13.86
C ILE A 30 -11.43 -24.78 -12.98
N THR A 31 -11.75 -24.20 -11.83
CA THR A 31 -12.72 -24.79 -10.87
C THR A 31 -14.01 -23.98 -10.77
N HIS A 32 -13.97 -22.72 -11.21
CA HIS A 32 -15.09 -21.80 -11.24
C HIS A 32 -15.12 -21.03 -12.58
N PRO A 33 -16.31 -20.68 -13.12
CA PRO A 33 -16.43 -19.91 -14.38
C PRO A 33 -15.64 -18.59 -14.43
N ASP A 34 -15.40 -17.99 -13.26
CA ASP A 34 -14.65 -16.74 -13.10
C ASP A 34 -13.13 -16.92 -12.93
N ASP A 35 -12.62 -18.15 -12.94
CA ASP A 35 -11.20 -18.42 -12.79
C ASP A 35 -10.44 -18.08 -14.08
N ALA A 36 -9.16 -17.74 -13.93
CA ALA A 36 -8.17 -17.82 -15.00
C ALA A 36 -7.01 -18.70 -14.55
N ILE A 37 -6.33 -19.35 -15.49
CA ILE A 37 -5.01 -19.95 -15.26
C ILE A 37 -3.96 -19.05 -15.89
N VAL A 38 -2.99 -18.65 -15.08
CA VAL A 38 -1.87 -17.81 -15.50
C VAL A 38 -0.60 -18.65 -15.51
N LYS A 39 0.11 -18.67 -16.62
CA LYS A 39 1.51 -19.11 -16.69
C LYS A 39 2.36 -18.04 -16.05
N VAL A 40 2.95 -18.35 -14.92
CA VAL A 40 3.74 -17.39 -14.15
C VAL A 40 5.05 -17.14 -14.87
N LEU A 41 5.34 -15.88 -15.20
CA LEU A 41 6.62 -15.48 -15.78
C LEU A 41 7.60 -15.13 -14.66
N LYS A 42 7.10 -14.43 -13.63
CA LYS A 42 7.84 -14.03 -12.44
C LYS A 42 6.96 -14.12 -11.20
N ALA A 43 7.54 -14.56 -10.09
CA ALA A 43 6.91 -14.53 -8.77
C ALA A 43 7.82 -13.86 -7.74
N GLY A 44 7.24 -13.05 -6.86
CA GLY A 44 7.97 -12.42 -5.76
C GLY A 44 8.13 -13.34 -4.54
N LEU A 45 9.25 -13.15 -3.85
CA LEU A 45 9.47 -13.57 -2.47
C LEU A 45 9.32 -12.35 -1.56
N CYS A 46 8.28 -12.35 -0.73
CA CYS A 46 8.00 -11.25 0.18
C CYS A 46 8.40 -11.61 1.62
N GLY A 47 8.62 -10.61 2.46
CA GLY A 47 8.90 -10.84 3.88
C GLY A 47 7.74 -11.49 4.64
N SER A 48 6.50 -11.33 4.13
CA SER A 48 5.32 -12.00 4.68
C SER A 48 5.38 -13.52 4.48
N ASP A 49 5.97 -14.01 3.38
CA ASP A 49 6.18 -15.44 3.16
C ASP A 49 7.07 -16.05 4.26
N LEU A 50 7.97 -15.24 4.86
CA LEU A 50 8.82 -15.69 5.95
C LEU A 50 8.09 -15.92 7.28
N HIS A 51 6.88 -15.37 7.48
CA HIS A 51 6.13 -15.61 8.73
C HIS A 51 5.75 -17.07 8.87
N ALA A 52 5.19 -17.66 7.82
CA ALA A 52 4.90 -19.08 7.78
C ALA A 52 6.19 -19.91 7.75
N TYR A 53 7.21 -19.49 6.99
CA TYR A 53 8.52 -20.17 6.94
C TYR A 53 9.19 -20.30 8.32
N ARG A 54 9.10 -19.24 9.13
CA ARG A 54 9.65 -19.20 10.51
C ARG A 54 8.76 -19.88 11.55
N GLY A 55 7.60 -20.42 11.15
CA GLY A 55 6.62 -21.00 12.07
C GLY A 55 5.92 -19.98 12.97
N LEU A 56 5.92 -18.70 12.59
CA LEU A 56 5.20 -17.63 13.31
C LEU A 56 3.70 -17.60 12.97
N GLU A 57 3.36 -18.04 11.75
CA GLU A 57 1.99 -18.24 11.31
C GLU A 57 1.70 -19.76 11.25
N PRO A 58 0.80 -20.28 12.11
CA PRO A 58 0.47 -21.70 12.10
C PRO A 58 -0.38 -22.05 10.89
N PHE A 59 -0.11 -23.22 10.30
CA PHE A 59 -0.91 -23.81 9.23
C PHE A 59 -0.86 -25.33 9.34
N ASP A 60 -1.94 -26.00 8.94
CA ASP A 60 -2.14 -27.43 9.21
C ASP A 60 -1.97 -28.32 7.96
N ALA A 61 -1.82 -27.72 6.78
CA ALA A 61 -1.73 -28.45 5.52
C ALA A 61 -0.74 -27.80 4.55
N PRO A 62 0.02 -28.57 3.74
CA PRO A 62 1.00 -27.99 2.85
C PRO A 62 0.36 -27.20 1.70
N TYR A 63 0.86 -26.00 1.42
CA TYR A 63 0.33 -25.09 0.39
C TYR A 63 1.44 -24.48 -0.47
N ILE A 64 1.09 -24.04 -1.68
CA ILE A 64 2.02 -23.38 -2.61
C ILE A 64 2.25 -21.94 -2.16
N CYS A 65 3.50 -21.49 -2.07
CA CYS A 65 3.88 -20.17 -1.55
C CYS A 65 3.70 -19.01 -2.54
N GLY A 66 3.79 -17.79 -2.01
CA GLY A 66 3.93 -16.55 -2.78
C GLY A 66 2.63 -15.93 -3.29
N HIS A 67 2.62 -14.60 -3.35
CA HIS A 67 1.42 -13.82 -3.63
C HIS A 67 1.65 -12.67 -4.61
N GLU A 68 2.86 -12.54 -5.15
CA GLU A 68 3.20 -11.51 -6.12
C GLU A 68 3.50 -12.20 -7.45
N LEU A 69 2.81 -11.82 -8.52
CA LEU A 69 3.01 -12.47 -9.81
C LEU A 69 2.83 -11.54 -11.01
N VAL A 70 3.67 -11.79 -12.02
CA VAL A 70 3.46 -11.35 -13.40
C VAL A 70 3.42 -12.61 -14.27
N GLY A 71 2.48 -12.66 -15.20
CA GLY A 71 2.31 -13.84 -16.03
C GLY A 71 1.50 -13.63 -17.29
N GLU A 72 1.25 -14.72 -18.00
CA GLU A 72 0.44 -14.76 -19.23
C GLU A 72 -0.79 -15.65 -19.02
N ILE A 73 -1.97 -15.20 -19.43
CA ILE A 73 -3.20 -16.00 -19.36
C ILE A 73 -3.11 -17.17 -20.34
N VAL A 74 -3.27 -18.39 -19.83
CA VAL A 74 -3.25 -19.62 -20.65
C VAL A 74 -4.59 -20.37 -20.67
N ALA A 75 -5.48 -20.09 -19.73
CA ALA A 75 -6.86 -20.57 -19.75
C ALA A 75 -7.80 -19.58 -19.05
N LEU A 76 -9.05 -19.53 -19.51
CA LEU A 76 -10.13 -18.71 -18.96
C LEU A 76 -11.34 -19.59 -18.68
N GLY A 77 -12.04 -19.33 -17.58
CA GLY A 77 -13.33 -19.94 -17.30
C GLY A 77 -14.44 -19.47 -18.23
N SER A 78 -15.62 -20.08 -18.13
CA SER A 78 -16.73 -19.85 -19.05
C SER A 78 -17.40 -18.47 -18.92
N SER A 79 -17.07 -17.68 -17.89
CA SER A 79 -17.61 -16.33 -17.74
C SER A 79 -16.91 -15.26 -18.58
N PHE A 80 -15.84 -15.61 -19.29
CA PHE A 80 -15.09 -14.67 -20.14
C PHE A 80 -15.61 -14.69 -21.58
N GLY A 81 -15.69 -13.51 -22.18
CA GLY A 81 -16.05 -13.34 -23.60
C GLY A 81 -17.52 -12.96 -23.83
N ALA A 82 -17.79 -11.65 -23.91
CA ALA A 82 -18.98 -10.95 -24.41
C ALA A 82 -20.39 -11.33 -23.88
N ALA A 83 -20.76 -12.60 -23.72
CA ALA A 83 -22.05 -13.02 -23.19
C ALA A 83 -22.03 -13.01 -21.65
N GLY A 84 -22.77 -12.08 -21.02
CA GLY A 84 -22.93 -12.03 -19.55
C GLY A 84 -21.94 -11.12 -18.80
N ALA A 85 -21.22 -10.24 -19.50
CA ALA A 85 -20.25 -9.33 -18.89
C ALA A 85 -20.71 -7.87 -18.76
N GLU A 86 -21.95 -7.53 -19.14
CA GLU A 86 -22.44 -6.14 -19.20
C GLU A 86 -22.46 -5.45 -17.82
N ASP A 87 -22.87 -6.16 -16.76
CA ASP A 87 -22.91 -5.66 -15.38
C ASP A 87 -21.70 -6.10 -14.54
N ARG A 88 -20.66 -6.62 -15.19
CA ARG A 88 -19.49 -7.19 -14.53
C ARG A 88 -18.26 -6.30 -14.71
N PRO A 89 -17.21 -6.50 -13.89
CA PRO A 89 -15.93 -5.83 -14.10
C PRO A 89 -15.46 -5.96 -15.56
N ALA A 90 -14.97 -4.85 -16.13
CA ALA A 90 -14.68 -4.75 -17.56
C ALA A 90 -13.68 -5.80 -18.08
N LEU A 91 -12.86 -6.42 -17.21
CA LEU A 91 -11.93 -7.45 -17.62
C LEU A 91 -12.59 -8.79 -17.94
N TYR A 92 -13.81 -9.08 -17.46
CA TYR A 92 -14.55 -10.29 -17.90
C TYR A 92 -14.84 -10.28 -19.40
N SER A 93 -15.09 -9.10 -19.98
CA SER A 93 -15.29 -8.96 -21.43
C SER A 93 -13.99 -8.74 -22.21
N LYS A 94 -12.89 -8.35 -21.56
CA LYS A 94 -11.64 -7.94 -22.23
C LYS A 94 -10.51 -8.97 -22.18
N LEU A 95 -10.37 -9.76 -21.12
CA LEU A 95 -9.25 -10.69 -21.00
C LEU A 95 -9.33 -11.80 -22.06
N ARG A 96 -8.17 -12.14 -22.61
CA ARG A 96 -7.96 -13.18 -23.63
C ARG A 96 -6.77 -14.06 -23.23
N ILE A 97 -6.76 -15.27 -23.78
CA ILE A 97 -5.57 -16.12 -23.72
C ILE A 97 -4.43 -15.42 -24.46
N GLY A 98 -3.24 -15.40 -23.87
CA GLY A 98 -2.06 -14.67 -24.35
C GLY A 98 -1.88 -13.29 -23.72
N ASP A 99 -2.88 -12.78 -22.99
CA ASP A 99 -2.76 -11.50 -22.30
C ASP A 99 -1.72 -11.57 -21.17
N LYS A 100 -0.84 -10.58 -21.11
CA LYS A 100 0.08 -10.38 -19.99
C LYS A 100 -0.61 -9.66 -18.84
N VAL A 101 -0.43 -10.15 -17.63
CA VAL A 101 -1.13 -9.67 -16.45
C VAL A 101 -0.25 -9.57 -15.22
N VAL A 102 -0.65 -8.67 -14.32
CA VAL A 102 -0.18 -8.59 -12.93
C VAL A 102 -1.34 -8.97 -12.01
N SER A 103 -1.06 -9.69 -10.92
CA SER A 103 -2.04 -9.91 -9.87
C SER A 103 -1.71 -9.13 -8.60
N PRO A 104 -2.71 -8.52 -7.95
CA PRO A 104 -2.65 -8.20 -6.54
C PRO A 104 -2.44 -9.45 -5.68
N PHE A 105 -1.88 -9.26 -4.48
CA PHE A 105 -1.64 -10.34 -3.51
C PHE A 105 -2.89 -10.98 -2.90
N THR A 106 -4.06 -10.37 -3.08
CA THR A 106 -5.36 -10.96 -2.74
C THR A 106 -6.31 -10.89 -3.92
N CYS A 107 -7.18 -11.88 -4.06
CA CYS A 107 -8.26 -11.79 -5.03
C CYS A 107 -9.36 -10.80 -4.58
N SER A 108 -10.04 -10.21 -5.57
CA SER A 108 -11.17 -9.30 -5.40
C SER A 108 -12.22 -9.57 -6.47
N CYS A 109 -13.50 -9.50 -6.12
CA CYS A 109 -14.57 -9.74 -7.09
C CYS A 109 -14.88 -8.50 -7.96
N GLU A 110 -14.58 -7.30 -7.46
CA GLU A 110 -15.00 -6.02 -8.07
C GLU A 110 -16.53 -5.84 -8.19
N GLU A 111 -17.29 -6.69 -7.50
CA GLU A 111 -18.76 -6.76 -7.58
C GLU A 111 -19.45 -6.50 -6.24
N CYS A 112 -18.82 -6.80 -5.09
CA CYS A 112 -19.43 -6.63 -3.77
C CYS A 112 -19.43 -5.16 -3.30
N HIS A 113 -20.19 -4.84 -2.25
CA HIS A 113 -20.27 -3.46 -1.71
C HIS A 113 -18.89 -2.82 -1.49
N PHE A 114 -17.99 -3.48 -0.75
CA PHE A 114 -16.66 -2.96 -0.46
C PHE A 114 -15.82 -2.71 -1.72
N CYS A 115 -15.88 -3.63 -2.68
CA CYS A 115 -15.22 -3.43 -3.96
C CYS A 115 -15.77 -2.22 -4.72
N ARG A 116 -17.11 -2.11 -4.86
CA ARG A 116 -17.75 -1.05 -5.64
C ARG A 116 -17.48 0.35 -5.09
N ILE A 117 -17.22 0.48 -3.79
CA ILE A 117 -16.83 1.76 -3.18
C ILE A 117 -15.31 1.98 -3.11
N GLY A 118 -14.51 1.10 -3.71
CA GLY A 118 -13.06 1.27 -3.82
C GLY A 118 -12.22 0.65 -2.70
N PHE A 119 -12.77 -0.28 -1.92
CA PHE A 119 -12.07 -1.01 -0.85
C PHE A 119 -11.94 -2.52 -1.11
N PRO A 120 -11.35 -2.95 -2.24
CA PRO A 120 -11.20 -4.36 -2.60
C PRO A 120 -10.36 -5.18 -1.60
N SER A 121 -9.54 -4.55 -0.76
CA SER A 121 -8.83 -5.25 0.32
C SER A 121 -9.75 -5.83 1.40
N ARG A 122 -11.04 -5.41 1.41
CA ARG A 122 -12.12 -5.93 2.24
C ARG A 122 -13.21 -6.65 1.43
N CYS A 123 -12.87 -7.11 0.23
CA CYS A 123 -13.77 -7.91 -0.59
C CYS A 123 -14.29 -9.12 0.23
N VAL A 124 -15.61 -9.37 0.18
CA VAL A 124 -16.24 -10.50 0.90
C VAL A 124 -15.87 -11.87 0.31
N HIS A 125 -15.29 -11.89 -0.90
CA HIS A 125 -14.75 -13.07 -1.56
C HIS A 125 -13.21 -13.08 -1.59
N SER A 126 -12.56 -12.22 -0.80
CA SER A 126 -11.10 -12.10 -0.82
C SER A 126 -10.44 -13.35 -0.28
N LEU A 127 -9.42 -13.81 -1.00
CA LEU A 127 -8.52 -14.89 -0.60
C LEU A 127 -7.09 -14.40 -0.81
N LEU A 128 -6.22 -14.73 0.14
CA LEU A 128 -4.79 -14.45 0.09
C LEU A 128 -4.09 -15.54 -0.71
N PHE A 129 -3.39 -15.18 -1.78
CA PHE A 129 -2.49 -16.11 -2.48
C PHE A 129 -1.38 -16.56 -1.53
N GLY A 130 -0.88 -17.78 -1.69
CA GLY A 130 0.18 -18.27 -0.83
C GLY A 130 -0.30 -18.59 0.58
N SER A 131 -1.53 -19.10 0.72
CA SER A 131 -2.13 -19.46 2.00
C SER A 131 -2.80 -20.84 1.93
N PRO A 132 -3.18 -21.44 3.08
CA PRO A 132 -3.95 -22.68 3.10
C PRO A 132 -5.27 -22.63 2.33
N TYR A 133 -5.83 -21.43 2.09
CA TYR A 133 -7.10 -21.24 1.41
C TYR A 133 -6.98 -21.01 -0.10
N LEU A 134 -5.80 -20.56 -0.57
CA LEU A 134 -5.54 -20.30 -1.97
C LEU A 134 -4.07 -20.50 -2.29
N ALA A 135 -3.80 -21.45 -3.18
CA ALA A 135 -2.48 -21.72 -3.72
C ALA A 135 -1.82 -20.43 -4.25
N GLY A 136 -0.54 -20.26 -3.93
CA GLY A 136 0.25 -19.11 -4.33
C GLY A 136 0.80 -19.16 -5.74
N ALA A 137 1.67 -18.21 -6.01
CA ALA A 137 2.20 -17.95 -7.34
C ALA A 137 3.69 -18.30 -7.52
N GLN A 138 4.39 -18.80 -6.50
CA GLN A 138 5.73 -19.38 -6.66
C GLN A 138 5.59 -20.78 -7.29
N ALA A 139 5.11 -20.81 -8.53
CA ALA A 139 4.79 -22.00 -9.31
C ALA A 139 4.89 -21.68 -10.81
N GLN A 140 4.90 -22.70 -11.67
CA GLN A 140 4.86 -22.46 -13.12
C GLN A 140 3.48 -21.98 -13.61
N TYR A 141 2.41 -22.39 -12.92
CA TYR A 141 1.04 -21.98 -13.21
C TYR A 141 0.30 -21.66 -11.92
N ALA A 142 -0.53 -20.62 -11.95
CA ALA A 142 -1.36 -20.20 -10.83
C ALA A 142 -2.83 -20.09 -11.26
N ARG A 143 -3.74 -20.57 -10.41
CA ARG A 143 -5.17 -20.32 -10.56
C ARG A 143 -5.51 -18.98 -9.93
N ILE A 144 -6.16 -18.11 -10.68
CA ILE A 144 -6.59 -16.79 -10.24
C ILE A 144 -8.12 -16.78 -10.12
N PRO A 145 -8.67 -16.83 -8.90
CA PRO A 145 -10.11 -16.73 -8.69
C PRO A 145 -10.61 -15.32 -9.01
N LYS A 146 -11.85 -15.20 -9.49
CA LYS A 146 -12.47 -13.90 -9.81
C LYS A 146 -11.53 -13.06 -10.69
N ALA A 147 -10.96 -13.67 -11.72
CA ALA A 147 -9.85 -13.09 -12.48
C ALA A 147 -10.21 -11.75 -13.15
N GLY A 148 -11.46 -11.56 -13.59
CA GLY A 148 -11.93 -10.28 -14.11
C GLY A 148 -12.02 -9.15 -13.06
N GLY A 149 -12.14 -9.49 -11.77
CA GLY A 149 -12.05 -8.51 -10.68
C GLY A 149 -10.64 -8.38 -10.08
N THR A 150 -9.82 -9.43 -10.20
CA THR A 150 -8.51 -9.50 -9.54
C THR A 150 -7.38 -8.97 -10.41
N LEU A 151 -7.27 -9.46 -11.64
CA LEU A 151 -6.11 -9.21 -12.49
C LEU A 151 -6.04 -7.77 -13.00
N PHE A 152 -4.85 -7.40 -13.43
CA PHE A 152 -4.60 -6.24 -14.26
C PHE A 152 -4.00 -6.64 -15.58
N LEU A 153 -4.56 -6.11 -16.66
CA LEU A 153 -4.01 -6.24 -17.99
C LEU A 153 -2.82 -5.29 -18.14
N LEU A 154 -1.65 -5.83 -18.49
CA LEU A 154 -0.51 -5.03 -18.90
C LEU A 154 -0.71 -4.53 -20.33
N PRO A 155 -0.26 -3.30 -20.66
CA PRO A 155 -0.31 -2.84 -22.04
C PRO A 155 0.58 -3.74 -22.92
N PRO A 156 0.20 -3.96 -24.20
CA PRO A 156 0.94 -4.83 -25.11
C PRO A 156 2.37 -4.35 -25.37
N GLU A 157 2.60 -3.03 -25.27
CA GLU A 157 3.91 -2.42 -25.39
C GLU A 157 4.28 -1.71 -24.07
N LEU A 158 5.26 -2.28 -23.36
CA LEU A 158 5.88 -1.64 -22.21
C LEU A 158 7.05 -0.76 -22.69
N PRO A 159 7.40 0.33 -21.97
CA PRO A 159 8.63 1.07 -22.24
C PRO A 159 9.84 0.13 -22.29
N LYS A 160 10.68 0.25 -23.33
CA LYS A 160 11.82 -0.67 -23.54
C LYS A 160 12.84 -0.67 -22.39
N ASP A 161 12.88 0.42 -21.64
CA ASP A 161 13.73 0.66 -20.47
C ASP A 161 13.07 0.27 -19.14
N LEU A 162 11.88 -0.34 -19.16
CA LEU A 162 11.18 -0.84 -17.98
C LEU A 162 11.04 -2.37 -18.08
N PRO A 163 11.92 -3.14 -17.41
CA PRO A 163 11.82 -4.59 -17.33
C PRO A 163 10.46 -5.04 -16.80
N GLU A 164 9.99 -6.19 -17.31
CA GLU A 164 8.70 -6.76 -16.91
C GLU A 164 8.69 -7.15 -15.43
N GLU A 165 9.84 -7.53 -14.87
CA GLU A 165 10.03 -7.83 -13.45
C GLU A 165 9.57 -6.68 -12.55
N SER A 166 9.76 -5.43 -12.99
CA SER A 166 9.45 -4.25 -12.20
C SER A 166 7.95 -4.06 -12.01
N PHE A 167 7.11 -4.68 -12.85
CA PHE A 167 5.66 -4.66 -12.68
C PHE A 167 5.17 -5.52 -11.51
N MET A 168 5.99 -6.45 -10.99
CA MET A 168 5.64 -7.17 -9.76
C MET A 168 5.47 -6.21 -8.57
N LEU A 169 6.22 -5.10 -8.56
CA LEU A 169 6.09 -4.08 -7.51
C LEU A 169 4.65 -3.56 -7.40
N CYS A 170 3.91 -3.53 -8.52
CA CYS A 170 2.52 -3.09 -8.58
C CYS A 170 1.51 -4.10 -8.01
N GLY A 171 1.93 -5.35 -7.75
CA GLY A 171 1.08 -6.37 -7.13
C GLY A 171 0.91 -6.20 -5.63
N ASP A 172 1.81 -5.47 -4.96
CA ASP A 172 1.75 -5.25 -3.51
C ASP A 172 2.50 -3.97 -3.08
N ILE A 173 3.84 -4.02 -3.06
CA ILE A 173 4.63 -3.08 -2.26
C ILE A 173 4.56 -1.62 -2.75
N LEU A 174 4.49 -1.40 -4.06
CA LEU A 174 4.39 -0.05 -4.63
C LEU A 174 3.04 0.61 -4.33
N PRO A 175 1.88 0.00 -4.62
CA PRO A 175 0.60 0.58 -4.24
C PRO A 175 0.46 0.69 -2.73
N THR A 176 1.03 -0.23 -1.93
CA THR A 176 1.01 -0.13 -0.46
C THR A 176 1.79 1.08 0.05
N GLY A 177 2.99 1.34 -0.48
CA GLY A 177 3.76 2.55 -0.14
C GLY A 177 3.05 3.84 -0.58
N TYR A 178 2.47 3.85 -1.79
CA TYR A 178 1.67 4.97 -2.29
C TYR A 178 0.45 5.22 -1.37
N PHE A 179 -0.26 4.16 -1.00
CA PHE A 179 -1.43 4.21 -0.13
C PHE A 179 -1.11 4.82 1.24
N ALA A 180 0.04 4.47 1.84
CA ALA A 180 0.49 5.10 3.07
C ALA A 180 0.61 6.62 2.93
N ALA A 181 1.26 7.09 1.85
CA ALA A 181 1.46 8.51 1.58
C ALA A 181 0.13 9.26 1.37
N ILE A 182 -0.77 8.76 0.53
CA ILE A 182 -2.05 9.46 0.29
C ILE A 182 -2.99 9.47 1.48
N GLN A 183 -2.99 8.41 2.31
CA GLN A 183 -3.79 8.40 3.54
C GLN A 183 -3.35 9.51 4.48
N ALA A 184 -2.04 9.76 4.60
CA ALA A 184 -1.50 10.85 5.40
C ALA A 184 -1.81 12.22 4.78
N LEU A 185 -1.44 12.44 3.51
CA LEU A 185 -1.60 13.74 2.84
C LEU A 185 -3.07 14.14 2.64
N GLY A 186 -3.96 13.16 2.48
CA GLY A 186 -5.40 13.38 2.34
C GLY A 186 -6.12 13.63 3.66
N HIS A 187 -5.46 13.50 4.80
CA HIS A 187 -6.12 13.59 6.09
C HIS A 187 -6.51 15.04 6.45
N PRO A 188 -7.69 15.30 7.03
CA PRO A 188 -8.14 16.65 7.43
C PRO A 188 -7.19 17.40 8.36
N ASN A 189 -6.38 16.69 9.15
CA ASN A 189 -5.39 17.31 10.04
C ASN A 189 -4.10 17.79 9.32
N VAL A 190 -3.83 17.28 8.12
CA VAL A 190 -2.69 17.68 7.27
C VAL A 190 -3.14 18.70 6.23
N ALA A 191 -4.40 18.64 5.80
CA ALA A 191 -4.96 19.51 4.78
C ALA A 191 -4.75 21.03 5.03
N PRO A 192 -4.80 21.58 6.26
CA PRO A 192 -4.52 23.00 6.49
C PRO A 192 -3.15 23.47 6.01
N ILE A 193 -2.14 22.62 6.17
CA ILE A 193 -0.75 22.92 5.80
C ILE A 193 -0.63 22.96 4.27
N ILE A 194 -1.20 21.95 3.61
CA ILE A 194 -1.15 21.81 2.15
C ILE A 194 -1.99 22.90 1.46
N LYS A 195 -3.25 23.07 1.89
CA LYS A 195 -4.22 23.98 1.26
C LYS A 195 -4.09 25.43 1.71
N GLY A 196 -3.51 25.69 2.89
CA GLY A 196 -3.42 27.05 3.45
C GLY A 196 -4.75 27.58 4.02
N GLU A 197 -5.67 26.68 4.38
CA GLU A 197 -6.98 27.01 4.97
C GLU A 197 -7.09 26.43 6.37
N SER A 198 -7.56 27.19 7.35
CA SER A 198 -7.70 26.70 8.72
C SER A 198 -8.83 25.69 8.86
N TYR A 199 -8.80 24.89 9.93
CA TYR A 199 -9.93 24.03 10.27
C TYR A 199 -11.05 24.87 10.93
N PRO A 200 -12.35 24.65 10.61
CA PRO A 200 -12.89 23.62 9.71
C PRO A 200 -13.08 24.06 8.24
N ALA A 201 -12.65 25.27 7.84
CA ALA A 201 -12.76 25.75 6.45
C ALA A 201 -12.23 24.76 5.42
N VAL A 202 -11.11 24.10 5.72
CA VAL A 202 -10.47 23.10 4.87
C VAL A 202 -11.35 21.88 4.51
N ILE A 203 -12.40 21.62 5.30
CA ILE A 203 -13.39 20.56 5.11
C ILE A 203 -14.79 21.11 4.77
N GLY A 204 -14.90 22.35 4.28
CA GLY A 204 -16.18 23.00 3.99
C GLY A 204 -17.14 22.22 3.09
N SER A 205 -16.63 21.29 2.25
CA SER A 205 -17.46 20.47 1.36
C SER A 205 -18.32 19.41 2.06
N ILE A 206 -18.03 19.04 3.31
CA ILE A 206 -18.80 18.03 4.06
C ILE A 206 -19.84 18.64 5.00
N VAL A 207 -19.77 19.96 5.20
CA VAL A 207 -20.69 20.70 6.06
C VAL A 207 -21.58 21.60 5.21
N PRO A 208 -22.80 21.95 5.67
CA PRO A 208 -23.61 22.94 4.97
C PRO A 208 -22.86 24.27 4.78
N ASN A 209 -23.28 25.07 3.80
CA ASN A 209 -22.75 26.42 3.62
C ASN A 209 -23.09 27.29 4.83
N VAL A 210 -22.16 27.37 5.79
CA VAL A 210 -22.29 28.18 6.99
C VAL A 210 -21.56 29.51 6.78
N VAL A 211 -22.29 30.61 6.97
CA VAL A 211 -21.71 31.96 6.96
C VAL A 211 -20.70 32.07 8.10
N GLY A 212 -19.53 32.64 7.82
CA GLY A 212 -18.47 32.86 8.81
C GLY A 212 -17.51 31.68 9.01
N LEU A 213 -17.63 30.60 8.23
CA LEU A 213 -16.75 29.43 8.37
C LEU A 213 -15.26 29.73 8.02
N GLN A 214 -15.02 30.87 7.35
CA GLN A 214 -13.70 31.41 7.02
C GLN A 214 -13.21 32.48 8.01
N GLU A 215 -13.94 32.75 9.10
CA GLU A 215 -13.55 33.73 10.15
C GLU A 215 -12.48 33.17 11.10
N GLY A 216 -12.00 31.94 10.85
CA GLY A 216 -10.91 31.33 11.60
C GLY A 216 -9.58 32.09 11.47
N ALA A 217 -8.62 31.72 12.31
CA ALA A 217 -7.27 32.27 12.21
C ALA A 217 -6.69 32.05 10.81
N ARG A 218 -5.98 33.07 10.33
CA ARG A 218 -5.25 33.00 9.05
C ARG A 218 -4.08 32.02 9.18
N VAL A 219 -3.93 31.13 8.19
CA VAL A 219 -2.75 30.28 8.05
C VAL A 219 -1.59 31.12 7.51
N LEU A 220 -0.47 31.17 8.25
CA LEU A 220 0.71 31.94 7.87
C LEU A 220 1.62 31.11 6.95
N LYS A 221 2.71 31.71 6.45
CA LYS A 221 3.61 31.01 5.51
C LYS A 221 4.35 29.88 6.23
N GLU A 222 4.82 30.15 7.44
CA GLU A 222 5.52 29.22 8.33
C GLU A 222 4.65 28.01 8.72
N ASP A 223 3.34 28.18 8.83
CA ASP A 223 2.39 27.09 9.11
C ASP A 223 2.21 26.12 7.95
N ARG A 224 2.74 26.46 6.76
CA ARG A 224 2.63 25.66 5.53
C ARG A 224 3.87 24.82 5.25
N LYS A 225 4.87 24.81 6.15
CA LYS A 225 6.02 23.92 6.05
C LYS A 225 5.61 22.51 6.50
N LEU A 226 5.50 21.60 5.54
CA LEU A 226 5.09 20.22 5.81
C LEU A 226 6.26 19.38 6.34
N SER A 227 6.02 18.59 7.38
CA SER A 227 7.00 17.65 7.92
C SER A 227 6.42 16.24 7.99
N VAL A 228 7.11 15.27 7.40
CA VAL A 228 6.67 13.87 7.35
C VAL A 228 7.79 12.94 7.83
N ALA A 229 7.49 12.00 8.70
CA ALA A 229 8.41 10.91 9.04
C ALA A 229 7.98 9.61 8.35
N ILE A 230 8.94 8.83 7.85
CA ILE A 230 8.74 7.46 7.35
C ILE A 230 9.48 6.53 8.28
N VAL A 231 8.74 5.74 9.05
CA VAL A 231 9.28 4.76 9.99
C VAL A 231 9.36 3.41 9.30
N GLY A 232 10.60 2.97 9.01
CA GLY A 232 10.92 1.74 8.29
C GLY A 232 11.27 2.00 6.82
N LEU A 233 12.51 1.68 6.44
CA LEU A 233 13.04 1.80 5.08
C LEU A 233 13.25 0.42 4.43
N GLY A 234 12.30 -0.48 4.69
CA GLY A 234 12.10 -1.67 3.86
C GLY A 234 11.54 -1.32 2.47
N PRO A 235 11.22 -2.32 1.62
CA PRO A 235 10.74 -2.13 0.26
C PRO A 235 9.51 -1.24 0.19
N VAL A 236 8.51 -1.52 1.03
CA VAL A 236 7.30 -0.68 1.14
C VAL A 236 7.66 0.74 1.57
N GLY A 237 8.63 0.91 2.48
CA GLY A 237 9.07 2.22 2.97
C GLY A 237 9.81 3.03 1.91
N ILE A 238 10.61 2.37 1.09
CA ILE A 238 11.22 2.97 -0.10
C ILE A 238 10.14 3.35 -1.13
N CYS A 239 9.17 2.47 -1.40
CA CYS A 239 8.03 2.81 -2.25
C CYS A 239 7.24 4.00 -1.70
N ALA A 240 7.04 4.09 -0.38
CA ALA A 240 6.38 5.21 0.29
C ALA A 240 7.19 6.50 0.16
N LEU A 241 8.52 6.44 0.30
CA LEU A 241 9.41 7.58 0.09
C LEU A 241 9.33 8.10 -1.35
N VAL A 242 9.47 7.22 -2.33
CA VAL A 242 9.39 7.59 -3.76
C VAL A 242 8.02 8.16 -4.10
N ALA A 243 6.93 7.52 -3.64
CA ALA A 243 5.57 7.99 -3.88
C ALA A 243 5.30 9.34 -3.21
N LEU A 244 5.73 9.53 -1.96
CA LEU A 244 5.57 10.78 -1.23
C LEU A 244 6.27 11.93 -1.96
N LEU A 245 7.53 11.75 -2.36
CA LEU A 245 8.27 12.77 -3.10
C LEU A 245 7.62 13.08 -4.45
N ASP A 246 7.20 12.06 -5.20
CA ASP A 246 6.49 12.25 -6.48
C ASP A 246 5.22 13.09 -6.30
N ILE A 247 4.40 12.78 -5.28
CA ILE A 247 3.17 13.51 -4.98
C ILE A 247 3.48 14.97 -4.59
N LEU A 248 4.45 15.19 -3.70
CA LEU A 248 4.78 16.53 -3.20
C LEU A 248 5.35 17.43 -4.30
N THR A 249 6.23 16.89 -5.15
CA THR A 249 6.79 17.60 -6.31
C THR A 249 5.70 17.98 -7.32
N HIS A 250 4.78 17.07 -7.65
CA HIS A 250 3.72 17.35 -8.63
C HIS A 250 2.64 18.30 -8.12
N ASN A 251 2.33 18.28 -6.82
CA ASN A 251 1.36 19.20 -6.22
C ASN A 251 1.94 20.56 -5.83
N ALA A 252 3.20 20.83 -6.19
CA ALA A 252 3.91 22.07 -5.90
C ALA A 252 3.82 22.49 -4.42
N VAL A 253 3.93 21.51 -3.51
CA VAL A 253 4.03 21.81 -2.07
C VAL A 253 5.37 22.52 -1.84
N PRO A 254 5.37 23.81 -1.48
CA PRO A 254 6.55 24.65 -1.68
C PRO A 254 7.66 24.39 -0.66
N GLU A 255 7.32 23.98 0.56
CA GLU A 255 8.28 23.74 1.63
C GLU A 255 7.91 22.48 2.40
N TYR A 256 8.76 21.46 2.33
CA TYR A 256 8.59 20.22 3.09
C TYR A 256 9.91 19.62 3.57
N THR A 257 9.84 18.75 4.58
CA THR A 257 10.95 17.94 5.08
C THR A 257 10.48 16.51 5.33
N VAL A 258 11.22 15.53 4.83
CA VAL A 258 10.96 14.11 5.01
C VAL A 258 12.07 13.47 5.85
N TYR A 259 11.70 12.92 7.01
CA TYR A 259 12.59 12.14 7.86
C TYR A 259 12.45 10.66 7.52
N ALA A 260 13.43 10.09 6.83
CA ALA A 260 13.46 8.69 6.43
C ALA A 260 14.22 7.87 7.49
N ILE A 261 13.51 7.03 8.26
CA ILE A 261 14.02 6.49 9.53
C ILE A 261 14.12 4.97 9.48
N ASP A 262 15.31 4.42 9.75
CA ASP A 262 15.48 2.98 9.95
C ASP A 262 16.70 2.68 10.84
N PRO A 263 16.60 1.74 11.81
CA PRO A 263 17.74 1.36 12.64
C PRO A 263 18.82 0.59 11.86
N VAL A 264 18.49 -0.03 10.72
CA VAL A 264 19.42 -0.87 9.95
C VAL A 264 20.22 -0.02 8.95
N PRO A 265 21.57 0.07 9.09
CA PRO A 265 22.40 0.90 8.21
C PRO A 265 22.26 0.60 6.71
N ALA A 266 22.09 -0.66 6.29
CA ALA A 266 21.92 -0.99 4.87
C ALA A 266 20.62 -0.48 4.26
N ARG A 267 19.57 -0.33 5.06
CA ARG A 267 18.30 0.21 4.58
C ARG A 267 18.41 1.71 4.36
N ARG A 268 19.07 2.40 5.29
CA ARG A 268 19.46 3.81 5.13
C ARG A 268 20.34 4.02 3.90
N ALA A 269 21.40 3.22 3.74
CA ALA A 269 22.27 3.28 2.56
C ALA A 269 21.52 3.05 1.24
N LYS A 270 20.53 2.15 1.20
CA LYS A 270 19.68 1.96 0.02
C LYS A 270 18.80 3.18 -0.26
N ALA A 271 18.18 3.77 0.77
CA ALA A 271 17.42 5.01 0.60
C ALA A 271 18.30 6.13 0.03
N GLU A 272 19.52 6.30 0.56
CA GLU A 272 20.50 7.26 0.03
C GLU A 272 20.91 6.96 -1.42
N ALA A 273 21.13 5.69 -1.78
CA ALA A 273 21.47 5.29 -3.15
C ALA A 273 20.35 5.65 -4.13
N ILE A 274 19.09 5.48 -3.72
CA ILE A 274 17.91 5.88 -4.50
C ILE A 274 17.82 7.41 -4.61
N LEU A 275 18.00 8.14 -3.50
CA LEU A 275 17.96 9.61 -3.49
C LEU A 275 19.04 10.22 -4.40
N LYS A 276 20.22 9.59 -4.52
CA LYS A 276 21.28 10.01 -5.45
C LYS A 276 20.88 9.94 -6.93
N LYS A 277 19.88 9.12 -7.28
CA LYS A 277 19.32 9.05 -8.63
C LYS A 277 18.20 10.06 -8.86
N MET A 278 17.58 10.56 -7.80
CA MET A 278 16.57 11.60 -7.88
C MET A 278 17.19 12.97 -8.16
N THR A 279 16.35 13.97 -8.45
CA THR A 279 16.87 15.33 -8.65
C THR A 279 17.45 15.89 -7.34
N PRO A 280 18.51 16.71 -7.39
CA PRO A 280 19.08 17.32 -6.19
C PRO A 280 18.06 18.13 -5.38
N ALA A 281 17.08 18.74 -6.06
CA ALA A 281 16.00 19.48 -5.43
C ALA A 281 15.11 18.56 -4.57
N GLU A 282 14.67 17.42 -5.11
CA GLU A 282 13.88 16.44 -4.34
C GLU A 282 14.68 15.86 -3.17
N ALA A 283 15.93 15.46 -3.43
CA ALA A 283 16.78 14.83 -2.43
C ALA A 283 17.12 15.78 -1.26
N ALA A 284 17.21 17.09 -1.51
CA ALA A 284 17.50 18.09 -0.48
C ALA A 284 16.42 18.20 0.61
N HIS A 285 15.20 17.71 0.34
CA HIS A 285 14.11 17.69 1.33
C HIS A 285 14.14 16.47 2.25
N VAL A 286 15.05 15.51 2.03
CA VAL A 286 15.06 14.23 2.74
C VAL A 286 16.26 14.11 3.65
N VAL A 287 16.03 13.72 4.90
CA VAL A 287 17.08 13.39 5.87
C VAL A 287 16.94 11.93 6.26
N VAL A 288 17.99 11.13 6.00
CA VAL A 288 18.02 9.70 6.30
C VAL A 288 18.72 9.48 7.64
N LEU A 289 18.01 8.91 8.62
CA LEU A 289 18.44 8.88 10.02
C LEU A 289 18.17 7.52 10.67
N ASP A 290 18.97 7.19 11.69
CA ASP A 290 18.55 6.17 12.66
C ASP A 290 17.56 6.79 13.67
N ILE A 291 17.06 5.95 14.56
CA ILE A 291 15.97 6.32 15.48
C ILE A 291 16.37 7.48 16.39
N ASP A 292 17.55 7.43 17.01
CA ASP A 292 17.96 8.44 17.99
C ASP A 292 18.26 9.78 17.30
N ALA A 293 18.96 9.73 16.16
CA ALA A 293 19.21 10.93 15.36
C ALA A 293 17.91 11.54 14.82
N ALA A 294 16.92 10.71 14.45
CA ALA A 294 15.61 11.18 14.01
C ALA A 294 14.83 11.88 15.13
N LYS A 295 14.81 11.33 16.35
CA LYS A 295 14.17 11.98 17.51
C LYS A 295 14.82 13.34 17.80
N ALA A 296 16.15 13.40 17.75
CA ALA A 296 16.88 14.64 17.98
C ALA A 296 16.60 15.69 16.88
N ALA A 297 16.67 15.29 15.61
CA ALA A 297 16.42 16.17 14.47
C ALA A 297 14.98 16.70 14.46
N VAL A 298 13.97 15.83 14.60
CA VAL A 298 12.56 16.25 14.64
C VAL A 298 12.31 17.23 15.79
N LYS A 299 12.88 16.98 16.98
CA LYS A 299 12.76 17.89 18.13
C LYS A 299 13.39 19.25 17.85
N ALA A 300 14.57 19.29 17.21
CA ALA A 300 15.27 20.52 16.89
C ALA A 300 14.59 21.33 15.76
N ASP A 301 14.09 20.64 14.74
CA ASP A 301 13.65 21.27 13.50
C ASP A 301 12.19 21.74 13.53
N THR A 302 11.35 21.12 14.37
CA THR A 302 9.89 21.32 14.34
C THR A 302 9.32 21.90 15.63
N GLU A 303 10.04 21.79 16.75
CA GLU A 303 9.62 22.06 18.15
C GLU A 303 8.39 21.25 18.64
N LYS A 304 7.48 20.87 17.75
CA LYS A 304 6.16 20.29 18.04
C LYS A 304 6.06 18.81 17.67
N GLY A 305 6.94 18.31 16.79
CA GLY A 305 6.83 17.02 16.11
C GLY A 305 6.40 17.16 14.65
N VAL A 306 6.42 16.05 13.91
CA VAL A 306 6.03 16.02 12.49
C VAL A 306 4.51 15.99 12.29
N ASP A 307 4.05 16.51 11.16
CA ASP A 307 2.62 16.58 10.80
C ASP A 307 2.01 15.22 10.50
N ALA A 308 2.80 14.34 9.86
CA ALA A 308 2.39 12.99 9.55
C ALA A 308 3.53 11.99 9.74
N VAL A 309 3.17 10.77 10.12
CA VAL A 309 4.07 9.62 10.15
C VAL A 309 3.51 8.53 9.26
N LEU A 310 4.31 8.06 8.31
CA LEU A 310 4.07 6.83 7.57
C LEU A 310 4.74 5.70 8.35
N GLU A 311 3.94 4.86 9.01
CA GLU A 311 4.43 3.73 9.78
C GLU A 311 4.34 2.45 8.95
N ILE A 312 5.49 1.86 8.65
CA ILE A 312 5.62 0.80 7.64
C ILE A 312 6.06 -0.55 8.25
N VAL A 313 6.44 -0.57 9.54
CA VAL A 313 7.08 -1.71 10.18
C VAL A 313 6.06 -2.69 10.75
N GLY A 314 5.06 -2.19 11.48
CA GLY A 314 4.02 -3.01 12.09
C GLY A 314 4.43 -3.70 13.39
N ASN A 315 5.15 -3.01 14.28
CA ASN A 315 5.46 -3.52 15.62
C ASN A 315 5.28 -2.44 16.70
N ASP A 316 5.35 -2.85 17.97
CA ASP A 316 5.09 -1.95 19.10
C ASP A 316 6.06 -0.76 19.14
N SER A 317 7.36 -1.01 18.94
CA SER A 317 8.38 0.03 18.99
C SER A 317 8.22 1.06 17.87
N ALA A 318 7.80 0.65 16.67
CA ALA A 318 7.53 1.54 15.55
C ALA A 318 6.28 2.41 15.78
N ILE A 319 5.23 1.85 16.38
CA ILE A 319 4.02 2.61 16.74
C ILE A 319 4.33 3.64 17.84
N VAL A 320 5.10 3.24 18.87
CA VAL A 320 5.54 4.17 19.92
C VAL A 320 6.41 5.27 19.34
N LEU A 321 7.37 4.93 18.46
CA LEU A 321 8.19 5.92 17.77
C LEU A 321 7.33 6.87 16.92
N ALA A 322 6.38 6.35 16.17
CA ALA A 322 5.46 7.17 15.37
C ALA A 322 4.69 8.17 16.26
N TYR A 323 4.16 7.71 17.39
CA TYR A 323 3.50 8.58 18.36
C TYR A 323 4.43 9.63 18.96
N GLU A 324 5.67 9.27 19.29
CA GLU A 324 6.66 10.20 19.86
C GLU A 324 7.04 11.31 18.88
N LEU A 325 7.28 10.96 17.61
CA LEU A 325 7.67 11.91 16.57
C LEU A 325 6.52 12.82 16.13
N MET A 326 5.27 12.34 16.21
CA MET A 326 4.09 13.07 15.76
C MET A 326 3.72 14.23 16.70
N ARG A 327 3.37 15.38 16.12
CA ARG A 327 2.81 16.52 16.88
C ARG A 327 1.38 16.28 17.38
N PRO A 328 0.88 17.07 18.34
CA PRO A 328 -0.56 17.14 18.61
C PRO A 328 -1.35 17.47 17.34
N PHE A 329 -2.51 16.84 17.16
CA PHE A 329 -3.29 16.83 15.91
C PHE A 329 -2.52 16.32 14.69
N GLY A 330 -1.46 15.53 14.85
CA GLY A 330 -0.79 14.87 13.73
C GLY A 330 -1.53 13.62 13.26
N VAL A 331 -0.96 12.94 12.26
CA VAL A 331 -1.54 11.74 11.65
C VAL A 331 -0.55 10.59 11.61
N ILE A 332 -0.98 9.39 11.99
CA ILE A 332 -0.24 8.14 11.76
C ILE A 332 -0.97 7.36 10.65
N SER A 333 -0.30 7.15 9.53
CA SER A 333 -0.75 6.25 8.45
C SER A 333 0.05 4.96 8.55
N SER A 334 -0.54 3.93 9.17
CA SER A 334 0.10 2.63 9.39
C SER A 334 -0.38 1.60 8.38
N VAL A 335 0.58 1.08 7.61
CA VAL A 335 0.39 -0.06 6.69
C VAL A 335 1.24 -1.26 7.10
N GLY A 336 2.06 -1.13 8.14
CA GLY A 336 2.79 -2.23 8.75
C GLY A 336 1.84 -3.26 9.36
N VAL A 337 2.15 -4.55 9.21
CA VAL A 337 1.30 -5.64 9.71
C VAL A 337 1.51 -5.79 11.22
N HIS A 338 0.72 -5.04 12.00
CA HIS A 338 0.76 -5.07 13.45
C HIS A 338 -0.12 -6.18 14.03
N THR A 339 0.51 -7.17 14.67
CA THR A 339 -0.17 -8.37 15.20
C THR A 339 -0.10 -8.50 16.72
N SER A 340 0.45 -7.49 17.41
CA SER A 340 0.52 -7.50 18.88
C SER A 340 -0.89 -7.59 19.46
N PRO A 341 -1.14 -8.46 20.45
CA PRO A 341 -2.46 -8.61 21.05
C PRO A 341 -2.89 -7.37 21.85
N GLN A 342 -1.94 -6.54 22.26
CA GLN A 342 -2.20 -5.30 22.99
C GLN A 342 -1.58 -4.14 22.21
N PHE A 343 -2.40 -3.15 21.90
CA PHE A 343 -1.94 -1.92 21.27
C PHE A 343 -1.06 -1.14 22.27
N PRO A 344 0.14 -0.65 21.88
CA PRO A 344 1.11 -0.10 22.82
C PRO A 344 0.77 1.30 23.34
N LEU A 345 -0.29 1.93 22.84
CA LEU A 345 -0.76 3.25 23.32
C LEU A 345 -2.04 3.09 24.13
N ASN A 346 -2.17 3.92 25.18
CA ASN A 346 -3.34 3.96 26.04
C ASN A 346 -4.24 5.18 25.70
N GLY A 347 -5.44 5.21 26.28
CA GLY A 347 -6.42 6.27 26.01
C GLY A 347 -5.93 7.68 26.37
N ASP A 348 -5.14 7.83 27.43
CA ASP A 348 -4.58 9.11 27.86
C ASP A 348 -3.58 9.66 26.83
N ALA A 349 -2.68 8.81 26.34
CA ALA A 349 -1.74 9.17 25.27
C ALA A 349 -2.49 9.59 23.99
N LEU A 350 -3.49 8.81 23.57
CA LEU A 350 -4.29 9.11 22.39
C LEU A 350 -5.06 10.43 22.52
N TYR A 351 -5.66 10.67 23.69
CA TYR A 351 -6.43 11.88 23.98
C TYR A 351 -5.53 13.12 24.02
N THR A 352 -4.40 13.05 24.71
CA THR A 352 -3.48 14.17 24.94
C THR A 352 -2.95 14.79 23.65
N LYS A 353 -2.71 14.00 22.61
CA LYS A 353 -2.24 14.49 21.30
C LYS A 353 -3.32 14.61 20.24
N ASN A 354 -4.59 14.37 20.54
CA ASN A 354 -5.65 14.29 19.52
C ASN A 354 -5.24 13.39 18.33
N VAL A 355 -4.76 12.19 18.65
CA VAL A 355 -4.17 11.28 17.65
C VAL A 355 -5.20 10.91 16.59
N ALA A 356 -4.87 11.15 15.32
CA ALA A 356 -5.52 10.50 14.20
C ALA A 356 -4.62 9.36 13.71
N ALA A 357 -5.14 8.14 13.68
CA ALA A 357 -4.40 6.99 13.19
C ALA A 357 -5.27 6.13 12.25
N SER A 358 -4.74 5.83 11.08
CA SER A 358 -5.35 4.93 10.10
C SER A 358 -4.50 3.66 10.01
N PHE A 359 -5.15 2.51 10.16
CA PHE A 359 -4.53 1.19 10.02
C PHE A 359 -5.23 0.44 8.91
N GLY A 360 -4.47 -0.28 8.08
CA GLY A 360 -5.10 -1.24 7.19
C GLY A 360 -4.29 -1.71 6.01
N ARG A 361 -4.82 -2.76 5.40
CA ARG A 361 -4.30 -3.36 4.17
C ARG A 361 -4.62 -2.48 2.97
N CYS A 362 -3.61 -2.20 2.15
CA CYS A 362 -3.74 -1.47 0.89
C CYS A 362 -4.84 -2.07 -0.01
N PRO A 363 -5.78 -1.26 -0.53
CA PRO A 363 -6.72 -1.68 -1.57
C PRO A 363 -6.03 -1.71 -2.94
N VAL A 364 -5.09 -2.65 -3.14
CA VAL A 364 -4.21 -2.72 -4.33
C VAL A 364 -4.99 -2.60 -5.64
N ARG A 365 -6.13 -3.28 -5.76
CA ARG A 365 -6.95 -3.23 -6.98
C ARG A 365 -7.48 -1.82 -7.31
N ALA A 366 -7.72 -0.97 -6.33
CA ALA A 366 -8.06 0.44 -6.53
C ALA A 366 -6.80 1.32 -6.73
N MET A 367 -5.68 0.97 -6.09
CA MET A 367 -4.43 1.74 -6.13
C MET A 367 -3.58 1.49 -7.38
N PHE A 368 -3.79 0.40 -8.08
CA PHE A 368 -2.91 -0.04 -9.16
C PHE A 368 -2.70 0.96 -10.30
N PRO A 369 -3.73 1.70 -10.79
CA PRO A 369 -3.48 2.71 -11.82
C PRO A 369 -2.46 3.76 -11.37
N LEU A 370 -2.54 4.19 -10.10
CA LEU A 370 -1.58 5.14 -9.51
C LEU A 370 -0.19 4.51 -9.37
N ALA A 371 -0.12 3.23 -8.99
CA ALA A 371 1.14 2.52 -8.86
C ALA A 371 1.86 2.32 -10.21
N VAL A 372 1.14 1.92 -11.26
CA VAL A 372 1.71 1.77 -12.61
C VAL A 372 2.18 3.11 -13.16
N ASP A 373 1.38 4.15 -13.00
CA ASP A 373 1.71 5.50 -13.45
C ASP A 373 2.95 6.03 -12.72
N LEU A 374 3.06 5.80 -11.40
CA LEU A 374 4.28 6.09 -10.63
C LEU A 374 5.47 5.26 -11.11
N LEU A 375 5.30 3.95 -11.34
CA LEU A 375 6.38 3.08 -11.84
C LEU A 375 6.92 3.56 -13.18
N VAL A 376 6.05 3.96 -14.10
CA VAL A 376 6.43 4.45 -15.43
C VAL A 376 7.13 5.81 -15.34
N ARG A 377 6.65 6.72 -14.50
CA ARG A 377 7.28 8.03 -14.27
C ARG A 377 8.62 7.90 -13.57
N ARG A 378 8.70 7.07 -12.53
CA ARG A 378 9.87 6.91 -11.65
C ARG A 378 10.68 5.65 -11.96
N ARG A 379 10.69 5.22 -13.23
CA ARG A 379 11.43 4.03 -13.67
C ARG A 379 12.95 4.19 -13.53
N ASP A 380 13.44 5.42 -13.46
CA ASP A 380 14.82 5.77 -13.11
C ASP A 380 15.24 5.20 -11.74
N VAL A 381 14.32 5.11 -10.78
CA VAL A 381 14.57 4.60 -9.42
C VAL A 381 13.85 3.31 -9.09
N LEU A 382 12.68 3.04 -9.69
CA LEU A 382 11.87 1.84 -9.43
C LEU A 382 12.02 0.75 -10.50
N GLY A 383 12.52 1.08 -11.68
CA GLY A 383 12.55 0.17 -12.83
C GLY A 383 13.76 -0.76 -12.86
N GLY A 384 14.81 -0.47 -12.09
CA GLY A 384 16.06 -1.24 -12.12
C GLY A 384 15.93 -2.65 -11.53
N VAL A 385 16.65 -3.60 -12.14
CA VAL A 385 16.85 -4.95 -11.62
C VAL A 385 18.34 -5.14 -11.36
N GLY A 386 18.68 -5.51 -10.13
CA GLY A 386 20.07 -5.58 -9.66
C GLY A 386 20.68 -4.21 -9.36
N GLY A 387 21.75 -4.21 -8.57
CA GLY A 387 22.39 -2.99 -8.06
C GLY A 387 22.00 -2.66 -6.61
N GLU A 388 22.68 -1.68 -6.03
CA GLU A 388 22.51 -1.30 -4.62
C GLU A 388 21.22 -0.52 -4.38
N GLU A 389 20.68 0.09 -5.42
CA GLU A 389 19.49 0.96 -5.43
C GLU A 389 18.22 0.25 -5.88
N ALA A 390 18.33 -0.88 -6.58
CA ALA A 390 17.17 -1.58 -7.13
C ALA A 390 16.32 -2.23 -6.02
N LEU A 391 15.00 -2.17 -6.19
CA LEU A 391 14.06 -2.91 -5.32
C LEU A 391 14.02 -4.39 -5.67
N VAL A 392 14.11 -4.73 -6.96
CA VAL A 392 14.31 -6.10 -7.43
C VAL A 392 15.82 -6.36 -7.46
N GLU A 393 16.35 -7.00 -6.44
CA GLU A 393 17.81 -7.17 -6.34
C GLU A 393 18.33 -8.28 -7.24
N ARG A 394 17.55 -9.36 -7.33
CA ARG A 394 17.98 -10.61 -7.95
C ARG A 394 16.81 -11.32 -8.57
N VAL A 395 17.14 -12.08 -9.59
CA VAL A 395 16.26 -12.99 -10.28
C VAL A 395 16.92 -14.36 -10.24
N ILE A 396 16.25 -15.35 -9.65
CA ILE A 396 16.77 -16.72 -9.52
C ILE A 396 15.82 -17.73 -10.16
N PRO A 397 16.28 -18.90 -10.61
CA PRO A 397 15.38 -19.92 -11.12
C PRO A 397 14.48 -20.49 -10.00
N LEU A 398 13.26 -20.93 -10.34
CA LEU A 398 12.33 -21.57 -9.39
C LEU A 398 12.96 -22.77 -8.64
N SER A 399 13.87 -23.50 -9.29
CA SER A 399 14.61 -24.62 -8.70
C SER A 399 15.52 -24.21 -7.53
N GLU A 400 15.91 -22.94 -7.44
CA GLU A 400 16.74 -22.40 -6.36
C GLU A 400 15.93 -21.76 -5.23
N ALA A 401 14.59 -21.85 -5.27
CA ALA A 401 13.73 -21.19 -4.30
C ALA A 401 14.06 -21.56 -2.84
N VAL A 402 14.35 -22.83 -2.54
CA VAL A 402 14.71 -23.27 -1.17
C VAL A 402 15.91 -22.49 -0.63
N ASN A 403 17.03 -22.49 -1.37
CA ASN A 403 18.21 -21.69 -1.05
C ASN A 403 17.89 -20.19 -1.02
N GLY A 404 16.96 -19.73 -1.85
CA GLY A 404 16.51 -18.34 -1.83
C GLY A 404 15.80 -17.94 -0.56
N TYR A 405 14.92 -18.79 -0.02
CA TYR A 405 14.30 -18.58 1.29
C TYR A 405 15.35 -18.57 2.41
N GLU A 406 16.30 -19.51 2.41
CA GLU A 406 17.37 -19.59 3.42
C GLU A 406 18.23 -18.32 3.44
N LYS A 407 18.65 -17.85 2.25
CA LYS A 407 19.48 -16.65 2.11
C LYS A 407 18.71 -15.37 2.43
N PHE A 408 17.42 -15.34 2.12
CA PHE A 408 16.55 -14.22 2.45
C PHE A 408 16.27 -14.17 3.96
N ASP A 409 16.03 -15.32 4.59
CA ASP A 409 15.78 -15.44 6.03
C ASP A 409 17.03 -15.08 6.86
N SER A 410 18.19 -15.63 6.49
CA SER A 410 19.50 -15.32 7.11
C SER A 410 19.98 -13.88 6.88
N ARG A 411 19.20 -13.10 6.12
CA ARG A 411 19.50 -11.74 5.68
C ARG A 411 20.80 -11.66 4.89
N GLU A 412 21.31 -12.75 4.31
CA GLU A 412 22.44 -12.73 3.37
C GLU A 412 22.02 -12.00 2.09
N TRP A 413 20.84 -12.36 1.57
CA TRP A 413 20.16 -11.60 0.55
C TRP A 413 19.35 -10.50 1.24
N GLY A 414 19.77 -9.26 1.01
CA GLY A 414 19.38 -8.10 1.82
C GLY A 414 20.38 -7.69 2.91
N LYS A 415 21.59 -8.28 2.99
CA LYS A 415 22.63 -7.85 3.97
C LYS A 415 23.39 -6.62 3.54
N VAL A 416 23.64 -5.76 4.52
CA VAL A 416 24.72 -4.76 4.54
C VAL A 416 26.04 -5.42 4.14
N PRO A 417 26.81 -4.89 3.17
CA PRO A 417 28.20 -5.29 3.02
C PRO A 417 29.06 -4.62 4.10
N PRO A 418 30.01 -5.32 4.76
CA PRO A 418 31.12 -4.63 5.42
C PRO A 418 32.09 -4.05 4.37
N ARG A 419 32.55 -2.81 4.54
CA ARG A 419 33.60 -2.15 3.73
C ARG A 419 34.38 -1.12 4.57
N PRO A 420 35.57 -0.60 4.18
CA PRO A 420 36.66 -1.12 3.30
C PRO A 420 38.10 -0.83 3.88
N PRO A 421 39.20 -0.87 3.07
CA PRO A 421 39.71 0.39 2.50
C PRO A 421 40.02 0.36 0.97
N SER A 422 40.33 1.56 0.47
CA SER A 422 40.05 2.18 -0.84
C SER A 422 41.12 2.11 -1.94
N SER A 423 40.70 2.32 -3.20
CA SER A 423 41.29 3.18 -4.27
C SER A 423 40.56 2.87 -5.59
N SER A 424 40.26 3.72 -6.57
CA SER A 424 40.64 5.08 -6.97
C SER A 424 39.59 5.59 -7.99
N ALA A 425 39.49 6.91 -8.13
CA ALA A 425 38.50 7.66 -8.92
C ALA A 425 38.63 7.55 -10.45
N VAL A 426 37.52 7.81 -11.16
CA VAL A 426 37.47 8.52 -12.48
C VAL A 426 36.12 9.27 -12.60
N SER A 427 36.15 10.46 -13.21
CA SER A 427 35.03 11.39 -13.49
C SER A 427 35.06 11.80 -15.00
N PRO A 428 34.20 12.71 -15.52
CA PRO A 428 32.90 12.44 -16.15
C PRO A 428 32.72 13.10 -17.56
N SER A 429 31.60 12.84 -18.26
CA SER A 429 30.92 13.72 -19.26
C SER A 429 29.83 12.90 -20.01
N ASP A 430 28.69 13.37 -20.54
CA ASP A 430 28.00 14.65 -20.66
C ASP A 430 26.48 14.37 -20.70
N ALA A 431 25.67 15.31 -20.21
CA ALA A 431 24.21 15.29 -20.29
C ALA A 431 23.70 16.03 -21.54
N ALA A 432 22.68 15.49 -22.20
CA ALA A 432 21.86 16.24 -23.15
C ALA A 432 20.39 15.83 -23.07
N GLN A 433 19.55 16.87 -23.08
CA GLN A 433 18.11 16.96 -22.87
C GLN A 433 17.25 16.09 -23.78
N VAL A 434 16.14 15.54 -23.25
CA VAL A 434 14.90 15.36 -24.04
C VAL A 434 13.67 15.60 -23.15
N ASN A 435 13.03 16.75 -23.36
CA ASN A 435 11.61 16.99 -23.06
C ASN A 435 10.76 16.11 -23.98
N ASN A 436 9.81 15.34 -23.42
CA ASN A 436 8.43 15.22 -23.92
C ASN A 436 7.65 14.17 -23.10
N LEU A 437 6.58 14.65 -22.45
CA LEU A 437 5.57 13.85 -21.78
C LEU A 437 4.82 12.98 -22.81
N THR A 438 4.70 11.67 -22.57
CA THR A 438 3.97 10.75 -23.46
C THR A 438 2.66 10.23 -22.85
N PRO A 439 1.66 9.86 -23.68
CA PRO A 439 0.23 9.82 -23.36
C PRO A 439 -0.26 8.46 -22.79
N LEU A 440 0.58 7.76 -22.03
CA LEU A 440 0.28 6.39 -21.55
C LEU A 440 -0.87 6.34 -20.54
N ALA A 441 -1.09 7.41 -19.76
CA ALA A 441 -2.20 7.48 -18.80
C ALA A 441 -3.60 7.50 -19.46
N ARG A 442 -3.72 7.83 -20.75
CA ARG A 442 -5.03 7.85 -21.45
C ARG A 442 -5.47 6.48 -21.94
N LEU A 443 -4.57 5.51 -22.12
CA LEU A 443 -4.93 4.20 -22.66
C LEU A 443 -5.53 3.25 -21.60
N LEU A 444 -5.25 3.51 -20.32
CA LEU A 444 -5.82 2.77 -19.19
C LEU A 444 -7.19 3.33 -18.73
N ILE A 445 -7.57 4.52 -19.22
CA ILE A 445 -8.77 5.25 -18.78
C ILE A 445 -9.74 5.40 -19.96
N ARG A 446 -10.58 4.39 -20.15
CA ARG A 446 -11.92 4.58 -20.72
C ARG A 446 -12.92 3.90 -19.79
N ALA A 447 -13.24 4.61 -18.71
CA ALA A 447 -14.53 4.45 -18.06
C ALA A 447 -15.58 5.14 -18.95
N PRO A 448 -16.77 4.56 -19.17
CA PRO A 448 -17.85 5.27 -19.86
C PRO A 448 -18.26 6.49 -19.03
N SER A 449 -18.40 7.63 -19.69
CA SER A 449 -19.02 8.82 -19.11
C SER A 449 -20.43 8.45 -18.62
N PRO A 450 -20.86 8.88 -17.42
CA PRO A 450 -22.25 8.72 -17.02
C PRO A 450 -23.15 9.50 -18.01
N PRO A 451 -24.35 9.00 -18.33
CA PRO A 451 -25.29 9.75 -19.14
C PRO A 451 -25.65 11.06 -18.41
N SER A 452 -25.54 12.17 -19.13
CA SER A 452 -25.88 13.50 -18.66
C SER A 452 -27.38 13.58 -18.32
N SER A 453 -27.72 13.44 -17.05
CA SER A 453 -29.04 13.82 -16.56
C SER A 453 -29.05 15.31 -16.25
N HIS A 454 -29.65 16.09 -17.15
CA HIS A 454 -30.02 17.48 -16.90
C HIS A 454 -30.96 17.56 -15.68
N PHE A 455 -30.53 18.24 -14.62
CA PHE A 455 -31.43 18.86 -13.66
C PHE A 455 -31.13 20.37 -13.64
N PRO A 456 -32.14 21.24 -13.86
CA PRO A 456 -31.95 22.67 -13.89
C PRO A 456 -31.80 23.22 -12.46
N SER A 457 -30.80 24.10 -12.29
CA SER A 457 -30.70 25.03 -11.17
C SER A 457 -31.87 26.01 -11.18
N PRO A 458 -32.38 26.42 -10.01
CA PRO A 458 -33.04 27.71 -9.89
C PRO A 458 -32.27 28.60 -8.90
N ALA A 459 -31.49 29.52 -9.46
CA ALA A 459 -31.34 30.85 -8.88
C ALA A 459 -32.35 31.76 -9.59
N ALA A 460 -33.38 32.20 -8.88
CA ALA A 460 -34.19 33.36 -9.29
C ALA A 460 -34.75 34.08 -8.06
N SER A 461 -34.30 35.32 -7.95
CA SER A 461 -34.80 36.42 -7.14
C SER A 461 -36.33 36.46 -6.99
N TYR A 462 -36.79 36.69 -5.76
CA TYR A 462 -38.03 37.42 -5.52
C TYR A 462 -37.86 38.35 -4.30
N LEU A 463 -37.77 39.65 -4.58
CA LEU A 463 -38.14 40.73 -3.69
C LEU A 463 -39.64 40.64 -3.37
N LEU A 464 -40.03 40.80 -2.11
CA LEU A 464 -41.26 41.51 -1.72
C LEU A 464 -41.27 41.86 -0.22
N ASN A 465 -41.67 43.10 0.05
CA ASN A 465 -41.75 43.77 1.34
C ASN A 465 -42.97 43.34 2.19
N HIS A 466 -42.78 43.45 3.52
CA HIS A 466 -43.73 43.75 4.61
C HIS A 466 -45.16 43.18 4.62
N ALA A 467 -45.53 42.49 5.72
CA ALA A 467 -46.39 43.06 6.78
C ALA A 467 -46.68 42.05 7.92
N HIS A 468 -46.94 42.60 9.11
CA HIS A 468 -47.18 41.97 10.41
C HIS A 468 -48.32 40.93 10.50
N ALA A 469 -48.13 39.92 11.37
CA ALA A 469 -49.09 39.57 12.42
C ALA A 469 -48.43 38.70 13.53
N LYS A 470 -48.80 38.99 14.78
CA LYS A 470 -48.29 38.45 16.05
C LYS A 470 -48.94 37.11 16.42
N SER A 471 -48.22 36.24 17.15
CA SER A 471 -48.73 35.36 18.22
C SER A 471 -47.60 34.46 18.77
N THR A 472 -46.99 34.78 19.93
CA THR A 472 -47.25 34.38 21.34
C THR A 472 -46.30 33.30 21.92
N HIS A 473 -45.42 33.79 22.80
CA HIS A 473 -44.83 33.24 24.04
C HIS A 473 -43.79 32.09 24.06
N PRO A 474 -42.88 32.13 25.06
CA PRO A 474 -41.52 31.60 24.97
C PRO A 474 -41.30 30.35 25.85
N ARG A 475 -40.32 29.51 25.49
CA ARG A 475 -39.67 28.62 26.46
C ARG A 475 -38.16 28.84 26.44
N ARG A 476 -37.68 29.28 27.60
CA ARG A 476 -36.27 29.39 27.99
C ARG A 476 -35.63 28.00 27.93
N LEU A 477 -34.47 27.90 27.28
CA LEU A 477 -33.53 26.79 27.46
C LEU A 477 -32.64 27.11 28.67
N PRO A 478 -32.42 26.19 29.63
CA PRO A 478 -31.43 26.41 30.68
C PRO A 478 -30.02 26.00 30.21
N ALA A 479 -29.03 26.73 30.73
CA ALA A 479 -27.59 26.50 30.62
C ALA A 479 -27.13 25.19 31.30
N PRO A 480 -25.94 24.64 30.96
CA PRO A 480 -25.51 23.34 31.48
C PRO A 480 -25.02 23.41 32.93
N VAL A 481 -25.40 22.38 33.70
CA VAL A 481 -24.92 22.09 35.06
C VAL A 481 -24.04 20.84 34.99
N PHE A 482 -22.81 20.95 35.51
CA PHE A 482 -21.89 19.83 35.77
C PHE A 482 -22.32 19.05 37.01
N LEU A 483 -22.11 17.72 37.10
CA LEU A 483 -21.89 16.99 38.36
C LEU A 483 -21.44 15.52 38.16
N THR A 484 -20.87 14.99 39.25
CA THR A 484 -19.87 13.93 39.43
C THR A 484 -20.41 12.51 39.69
N LEU A 485 -19.51 11.53 39.62
CA LEU A 485 -19.67 10.07 39.77
C LEU A 485 -20.25 9.60 41.13
N SER A 486 -21.18 8.62 41.12
CA SER A 486 -21.18 7.47 42.04
C SER A 486 -22.11 6.30 41.60
N SER A 487 -21.55 5.08 41.73
CA SER A 487 -22.04 3.69 41.83
C SER A 487 -23.51 3.24 41.55
N SER A 488 -23.64 2.36 40.53
CA SER A 488 -24.16 0.94 40.52
C SER A 488 -25.59 0.57 41.00
N PRO A 489 -26.20 -0.58 40.57
CA PRO A 489 -26.42 -1.10 39.21
C PRO A 489 -27.89 -1.53 38.97
N SER A 490 -28.36 -1.59 37.72
CA SER A 490 -29.47 -2.50 37.37
C SER A 490 -29.49 -2.90 35.89
N THR A 491 -29.51 -4.21 35.71
CA THR A 491 -29.75 -5.07 34.55
C THR A 491 -30.79 -4.62 33.53
N THR A 492 -30.49 -4.77 32.24
CA THR A 492 -31.38 -5.46 31.29
C THR A 492 -30.58 -6.00 30.09
N GLU A 493 -30.71 -7.30 29.83
CA GLU A 493 -30.20 -8.02 28.67
C GLU A 493 -30.92 -7.64 27.38
N ARG A 494 -30.20 -7.62 26.25
CA ARG A 494 -30.65 -8.18 24.97
C ARG A 494 -29.49 -8.36 23.99
N ILE A 495 -28.99 -9.60 23.95
CA ILE A 495 -28.75 -10.47 22.78
C ILE A 495 -28.23 -9.79 21.49
N TYR A 496 -26.94 -9.98 21.23
CA TYR A 496 -26.38 -10.25 19.90
C TYR A 496 -25.09 -11.09 20.09
N GLU A 497 -25.12 -12.37 19.71
CA GLU A 497 -23.91 -13.18 19.45
C GLU A 497 -23.41 -12.87 18.03
N PRO A 498 -22.08 -12.91 17.80
CA PRO A 498 -21.52 -14.12 17.19
C PRO A 498 -20.16 -14.58 17.76
N LEU A 499 -20.12 -15.89 18.02
CA LEU A 499 -19.12 -16.88 17.60
C LEU A 499 -17.60 -16.59 17.76
N ALA A 500 -17.03 -17.49 18.58
CA ALA A 500 -15.72 -18.15 18.46
C ALA A 500 -14.45 -17.39 18.89
N ARG A 501 -14.10 -17.63 20.17
CA ARG A 501 -12.76 -17.49 20.75
C ARG A 501 -11.78 -18.47 20.09
N SER A 502 -10.59 -18.01 19.71
CA SER A 502 -9.39 -18.87 19.66
C SER A 502 -8.29 -18.27 20.55
N ARG A 503 -7.63 -19.15 21.31
CA ARG A 503 -6.60 -18.81 22.29
C ARG A 503 -5.26 -18.69 21.55
N TYR A 504 -4.63 -17.53 21.57
CA TYR A 504 -3.24 -17.36 21.14
C TYR A 504 -2.31 -17.44 22.34
N THR A 505 -1.40 -18.42 22.34
CA THR A 505 -0.27 -18.49 23.27
C THR A 505 1.01 -17.99 22.58
N ARG A 506 1.62 -16.98 23.23
CA ARG A 506 2.99 -16.43 23.10
C ARG A 506 3.89 -16.97 21.98
N ALA A 507 4.34 -16.06 21.11
CA ALA A 507 5.58 -16.19 20.34
C ALA A 507 6.43 -14.91 20.52
N SER A 508 7.74 -15.10 20.68
CA SER A 508 8.75 -14.09 20.97
C SER A 508 9.18 -13.29 19.73
N VAL A 509 9.52 -12.02 19.96
CA VAL A 509 9.83 -10.95 19.00
C VAL A 509 11.19 -11.13 18.32
N LEU A 510 11.23 -11.09 16.98
CA LEU A 510 12.42 -10.72 16.20
C LEU A 510 12.02 -10.00 14.89
N GLU A 511 12.66 -8.85 14.65
CA GLU A 511 12.43 -7.94 13.52
C GLU A 511 12.80 -8.57 12.17
N GLY A 512 11.91 -8.51 11.18
CA GLY A 512 12.13 -9.02 9.83
C GLY A 512 12.29 -7.89 8.80
N THR A 513 13.28 -8.00 7.91
CA THR A 513 13.46 -7.07 6.80
C THR A 513 13.16 -7.73 5.45
N ALA A 514 12.07 -7.33 4.77
CA ALA A 514 11.72 -7.84 3.45
C ALA A 514 12.53 -7.15 2.33
N ARG A 515 12.75 -7.81 1.18
CA ARG A 515 13.16 -7.32 -0.17
C ARG A 515 12.58 -8.33 -1.17
N LEU A 516 12.19 -7.88 -2.38
CA LEU A 516 11.64 -8.81 -3.36
C LEU A 516 12.75 -9.61 -4.05
N ILE A 517 12.63 -10.93 -4.04
CA ILE A 517 13.40 -11.82 -4.93
C ILE A 517 12.46 -12.33 -6.00
N ALA A 518 12.80 -12.12 -7.26
CA ALA A 518 12.01 -12.63 -8.38
C ALA A 518 12.42 -14.07 -8.70
N LEU A 519 11.49 -15.02 -8.69
CA LEU A 519 11.71 -16.36 -9.23
C LEU A 519 11.38 -16.37 -10.73
N THR A 520 12.24 -16.95 -11.56
CA THR A 520 12.06 -17.10 -13.02
C THR A 520 12.00 -18.56 -13.43
N LEU A 521 11.25 -18.84 -14.49
CA LEU A 521 11.25 -20.15 -15.13
C LEU A 521 12.41 -20.27 -16.13
N THR A 522 13.35 -21.18 -15.91
CA THR A 522 14.26 -21.67 -16.95
C THR A 522 13.77 -23.04 -17.40
N THR A 523 13.27 -23.14 -18.63
CA THR A 523 13.05 -24.44 -19.28
C THR A 523 14.39 -24.98 -19.79
N PRO A 524 14.76 -26.24 -19.55
CA PRO A 524 15.80 -26.86 -20.34
C PRO A 524 15.32 -26.91 -21.79
N ALA A 525 16.13 -26.43 -22.73
CA ALA A 525 15.90 -26.65 -24.14
C ALA A 525 15.85 -28.18 -24.37
N LEU A 526 14.67 -28.70 -24.68
CA LEU A 526 14.55 -30.02 -25.29
C LEU A 526 15.15 -29.91 -26.69
N ARG A 527 16.11 -30.81 -26.96
CA ARG A 527 16.98 -30.84 -28.14
C ARG A 527 16.27 -30.70 -29.47
#